data_AF-A0A538C4I9-F1
#
_entry.id   AF-A0A538C4I9-F1
#
_cell.length_a   1.000
_cell.length_b   1.000
_cell.length_c   1.000
_cell.angle_alpha   90.00
_cell.angle_beta   90.00
_cell.angle_gamma   90.00
#
_symmetry.space_group_name_H-M   'P 1'
#
loop_
_entity.id
_entity.type
_entity.pdbx_description
1 polymer ?
#
loop_
_entity_poly.entity_id
_entity_poly.type
_entity_poly.pdbx_seq_one_letter_code
_entity_poly.pdbx_strand_id
1 'polypeptide(L)'
;MAEEFTPPPRRRLSPPAEVCLLLRSHAEAHWLTTKVVPLVRELEAPVGHPRNHMGDPYAYLEALWIEACGRAAETDGARVELEMPGHVRDVAVQERALRYHTAVRRLRDAITRRVNLLMATRPARISATERTSS
;
A
#
# COMPACT_ATOMS: atom_id res chain seq x y z
N MET A 1 10.69 -27.20 48.35
CA MET A 1 11.42 -26.59 47.23
C MET A 1 10.53 -26.68 46.02
N ALA A 2 10.02 -25.56 45.52
CA ALA A 2 9.19 -25.54 44.31
C ALA A 2 10.13 -25.35 43.12
N GLU A 3 10.16 -26.31 42.19
CA GLU A 3 10.82 -26.14 40.91
C GLU A 3 10.06 -25.07 40.11
N GLU A 4 10.73 -23.96 39.86
CA GLU A 4 10.25 -22.88 39.03
C GLU A 4 10.17 -23.38 37.58
N PHE A 5 8.97 -23.75 37.14
CA PHE A 5 8.69 -24.11 35.75
C PHE A 5 9.00 -22.92 34.84
N THR A 6 10.17 -22.92 34.22
CA THR A 6 10.55 -21.95 33.20
C THR A 6 10.02 -22.45 31.86
N PRO A 7 8.96 -21.86 31.29
CA PRO A 7 8.47 -22.29 29.98
C PRO A 7 9.59 -22.09 28.94
N PRO A 8 9.77 -23.02 27.99
CA PRO A 8 10.78 -22.88 26.97
C PRO A 8 10.55 -21.58 26.20
N PRO A 9 11.62 -20.87 25.78
CA PRO A 9 11.49 -19.64 25.03
C PRO A 9 10.61 -19.92 23.81
N ARG A 10 9.50 -19.19 23.69
CA ARG A 10 8.65 -19.25 22.51
C ARG A 10 9.51 -18.80 21.33
N ARG A 11 10.04 -19.75 20.56
CA ARG A 11 10.69 -19.46 19.28
C ARG A 11 9.64 -18.74 18.45
N ARG A 12 9.79 -17.42 18.28
CA ARG A 12 9.02 -16.67 17.30
C ARG A 12 9.50 -17.17 15.94
N LEU A 13 8.90 -18.25 15.46
CA LEU A 13 9.09 -18.72 14.10
C LEU A 13 8.49 -17.63 13.22
N SER A 14 9.34 -16.79 12.65
CA SER A 14 8.90 -15.91 11.57
C SER A 14 8.36 -16.81 10.45
N PRO A 15 7.27 -16.44 9.77
CA PRO A 15 6.78 -17.23 8.66
C PRO A 15 7.87 -17.37 7.58
N PRO A 16 7.83 -18.42 6.75
CA PRO A 16 8.72 -18.54 5.59
C PRO A 16 8.66 -17.28 4.72
N ALA A 17 9.80 -16.85 4.19
CA ALA A 17 9.94 -15.59 3.45
C ALA A 17 9.00 -15.53 2.22
N GLU A 18 8.77 -16.67 1.56
CA GLU A 18 7.86 -16.80 0.43
C GLU A 18 6.40 -16.59 0.83
N VAL A 19 6.01 -17.03 2.04
CA VAL A 19 4.68 -16.79 2.60
C VAL A 19 4.53 -15.33 2.99
N CYS A 20 5.55 -14.73 3.61
CA CYS A 20 5.57 -13.31 3.93
C CYS A 20 5.40 -12.45 2.66
N LEU A 21 6.16 -12.73 1.60
CA LEU A 21 6.03 -12.01 0.32
C LEU A 21 4.63 -12.16 -0.28
N LEU A 22 4.06 -13.37 -0.25
CA LEU A 22 2.73 -13.63 -0.78
C LEU A 22 1.66 -12.84 -0.01
N LEU A 23 1.69 -12.88 1.33
CA LEU A 23 0.74 -12.18 2.19
C LEU A 23 0.86 -10.66 2.07
N ARG A 24 2.09 -10.12 2.04
CA ARG A 24 2.31 -8.68 1.85
C ARG A 24 1.85 -8.21 0.47
N SER A 25 2.19 -8.95 -0.58
CA SER A 25 1.71 -8.66 -1.93
C SER A 25 0.18 -8.64 -1.98
N HIS A 26 -0.48 -9.58 -1.30
CA HIS A 26 -1.95 -9.59 -1.22
C HIS A 26 -2.51 -8.38 -0.49
N ALA A 27 -1.94 -8.05 0.67
CA ALA A 27 -2.35 -6.89 1.46
C ALA A 27 -2.18 -5.57 0.69
N GLU A 28 -1.06 -5.40 -0.01
CA GLU A 28 -0.81 -4.23 -0.87
C GLU A 28 -1.83 -4.15 -2.01
N ALA A 29 -2.04 -5.25 -2.76
CA ALA A 29 -3.00 -5.29 -3.86
C ALA A 29 -4.43 -4.97 -3.39
N HIS A 30 -4.83 -5.56 -2.26
CA HIS A 30 -6.13 -5.33 -1.66
C HIS A 30 -6.29 -3.87 -1.22
N TRP A 31 -5.28 -3.31 -0.55
CA TRP A 31 -5.28 -1.91 -0.15
C TRP A 31 -5.40 -0.95 -1.34
N LEU A 32 -4.54 -1.13 -2.36
CA LEU A 32 -4.59 -0.35 -3.59
C LEU A 32 -5.98 -0.42 -4.24
N THR A 33 -6.55 -1.61 -4.36
CA THR A 33 -7.83 -1.84 -5.04
C THR A 33 -9.03 -1.29 -4.26
N THR A 34 -9.00 -1.35 -2.93
CA THR A 34 -10.15 -0.98 -2.08
C THR A 34 -10.10 0.46 -1.58
N LYS A 35 -8.91 1.06 -1.46
CA LYS A 35 -8.73 2.41 -0.92
C LYS A 35 -8.34 3.43 -1.98
N VAL A 36 -7.32 3.11 -2.77
CA VAL A 36 -6.72 4.10 -3.71
C VAL A 36 -7.49 4.16 -5.02
N VAL A 37 -7.72 3.00 -5.67
CA VAL A 37 -8.37 2.94 -6.99
C VAL A 37 -9.76 3.61 -7.03
N PRO A 38 -10.64 3.43 -6.03
CA PRO A 38 -11.96 4.08 -6.05
C PRO A 38 -11.84 5.60 -6.02
N LEU A 39 -10.98 6.14 -5.15
CA LEU A 39 -10.78 7.59 -5.04
C LEU A 39 -10.12 8.18 -6.29
N VAL A 40 -9.13 7.49 -6.87
CA VAL A 40 -8.52 7.92 -8.14
C VAL A 40 -9.56 7.96 -9.25
N ARG A 41 -10.44 6.95 -9.36
CA ARG A 41 -11.52 6.93 -10.35
C ARG A 41 -12.54 8.05 -10.13
N GLU A 42 -12.85 8.36 -8.87
CA GLU A 42 -13.75 9.46 -8.51
C GLU A 42 -13.15 10.81 -8.91
N LEU A 43 -11.87 11.03 -8.66
CA LEU A 43 -11.16 12.27 -9.03
C LEU A 43 -10.90 12.43 -10.54
N GLU A 44 -10.80 11.32 -11.28
CA GLU A 44 -10.71 11.33 -12.75
C GLU A 44 -12.05 11.58 -13.44
N ALA A 45 -13.18 11.47 -12.73
CA ALA A 45 -14.50 11.58 -13.34
C ALA A 45 -14.75 13.04 -13.81
N PRO A 46 -15.12 13.27 -15.09
CA PRO A 46 -15.24 14.62 -15.66
C PRO A 46 -16.31 15.51 -15.01
N VAL A 47 -17.36 14.91 -14.43
CA VAL A 47 -18.50 15.64 -13.88
C VAL A 47 -19.09 14.83 -12.72
N GLY A 48 -18.82 15.27 -11.50
CA GLY A 48 -19.37 14.68 -10.29
C GLY A 48 -18.53 15.15 -9.12
N HIS A 49 -19.10 16.05 -8.32
CA HIS A 49 -18.53 16.40 -7.02
C HIS A 49 -18.15 15.10 -6.30
N PRO A 50 -16.96 15.02 -5.65
CA PRO A 50 -16.63 13.87 -4.84
C PRO A 50 -17.82 13.57 -3.93
N ARG A 51 -18.38 12.36 -4.02
CA ARG A 51 -19.45 11.91 -3.12
C ARG A 51 -18.96 11.82 -1.67
N ASN A 52 -17.65 11.88 -1.48
CA ASN A 52 -17.05 11.99 -0.16
C ASN A 52 -17.36 13.35 0.48
N HIS A 53 -18.11 13.32 1.58
CA HIS A 53 -18.25 14.42 2.54
C HIS A 53 -16.93 14.80 3.26
N MET A 54 -15.78 14.33 2.75
CA MET A 54 -14.47 14.48 3.36
C MET A 54 -13.72 15.64 2.71
N GLY A 55 -13.55 16.74 3.45
CA GLY A 55 -12.58 17.83 3.23
C GLY A 55 -12.04 18.02 1.81
N ASP A 56 -10.71 18.14 1.69
CA ASP A 56 -10.01 18.26 0.40
C ASP A 56 -9.65 16.84 -0.09
N PRO A 57 -10.29 16.34 -1.18
CA PRO A 57 -10.09 14.96 -1.63
C PRO A 57 -8.68 14.72 -2.19
N TYR A 58 -7.95 15.76 -2.62
CA TYR A 58 -6.56 15.64 -3.03
C TYR A 58 -5.65 15.44 -1.82
N ALA A 59 -5.91 16.15 -0.71
CA ALA A 59 -5.19 15.92 0.54
C ALA A 59 -5.45 14.51 1.10
N TYR A 60 -6.67 14.00 0.95
CA TYR A 60 -6.99 12.63 1.33
C TYR A 60 -6.29 11.59 0.44
N LEU A 61 -6.27 11.82 -0.89
CA LEU A 61 -5.52 10.95 -1.80
C LEU A 61 -4.02 10.96 -1.48
N GLU A 62 -3.43 12.11 -1.15
CA GLU A 62 -2.03 12.22 -0.74
C GLU A 62 -1.74 11.37 0.51
N ALA A 63 -2.59 11.45 1.54
CA ALA A 63 -2.46 10.64 2.75
C ALA A 63 -2.56 9.12 2.45
N LEU A 64 -3.56 8.71 1.67
CA LEU A 64 -3.70 7.30 1.25
C LEU A 64 -2.49 6.83 0.42
N TRP A 65 -1.92 7.71 -0.39
CA TRP A 65 -0.79 7.39 -1.24
C TRP A 65 0.50 7.21 -0.43
N ILE A 66 0.73 8.04 0.59
CA ILE A 66 1.83 7.83 1.55
C ILE A 66 1.73 6.45 2.20
N GLU A 67 0.52 6.05 2.63
CA GLU A 67 0.29 4.74 3.25
C GLU A 67 0.50 3.57 2.26
N ALA A 68 0.15 3.78 0.99
CA ALA A 68 0.40 2.81 -0.08
C ALA A 68 1.90 2.66 -0.36
N CYS A 69 2.66 3.76 -0.35
CA CYS A 69 4.11 3.74 -0.49
C CYS A 69 4.79 3.00 0.69
N GLY A 70 4.29 3.17 1.91
CA GLY A 70 4.78 2.41 3.08
C GLY A 70 4.60 0.89 2.91
N ARG A 71 3.40 0.46 2.50
CA ARG A 71 3.12 -0.96 2.21
C ARG A 71 3.98 -1.50 1.08
N ALA A 72 4.16 -0.73 0.01
CA ALA A 72 5.03 -1.08 -1.10
C ALA A 72 6.48 -1.34 -0.63
N ALA A 73 7.02 -0.49 0.25
CA ALA A 73 8.35 -0.68 0.82
C ALA A 73 8.43 -1.96 1.66
N GLU A 74 7.40 -2.30 2.44
CA GLU A 74 7.35 -3.56 3.19
C GLU A 74 7.28 -4.79 2.27
N THR A 75 6.48 -4.75 1.21
CA THR A 75 6.42 -5.83 0.22
C THR A 75 7.75 -6.00 -0.51
N ASP A 76 8.36 -4.90 -0.95
CA ASP A 76 9.66 -4.91 -1.63
C ASP A 76 10.76 -5.40 -0.67
N GLY A 77 10.69 -5.06 0.62
CA GLY A 77 11.58 -5.60 1.66
C GLY A 77 11.46 -7.12 1.81
N ALA A 78 10.22 -7.66 1.84
CA ALA A 78 10.01 -9.11 1.88
C ALA A 78 10.53 -9.82 0.61
N ARG A 79 10.53 -9.14 -0.54
CA ARG A 79 11.12 -9.65 -1.77
C ARG A 79 12.65 -9.77 -1.65
N VAL A 80 13.31 -8.82 -0.99
CA VAL A 80 14.76 -8.85 -0.72
C VAL A 80 15.10 -9.96 0.29
N GLU A 81 14.32 -10.12 1.36
CA GLU A 81 14.50 -11.22 2.32
C GLU A 81 14.39 -12.60 1.65
N LEU A 82 13.51 -12.73 0.65
CA LEU A 82 13.38 -13.94 -0.14
C LEU A 82 14.63 -14.24 -1.01
N GLU A 83 15.48 -13.25 -1.31
CA GLU A 83 16.75 -13.46 -2.02
C GLU A 83 17.87 -13.91 -1.10
N MET A 84 17.74 -13.66 0.21
CA MET A 84 18.78 -14.02 1.16
C MET A 84 18.96 -15.55 1.21
N PRO A 85 20.19 -16.06 1.10
CA PRO A 85 20.47 -17.49 1.20
C PRO A 85 20.20 -18.02 2.61
N GLY A 86 20.03 -19.34 2.74
CA GLY A 86 20.01 -20.01 4.05
C GLY A 86 18.63 -20.45 4.57
N HIS A 87 17.56 -20.29 3.80
CA HIS A 87 16.23 -20.79 4.16
C HIS A 87 15.80 -21.93 3.25
N VAL A 88 15.32 -23.03 3.84
CA VAL A 88 14.58 -24.06 3.10
C VAL A 88 13.25 -23.44 2.68
N ARG A 89 12.98 -23.43 1.38
CA ARG A 89 11.80 -22.78 0.80
C ARG A 89 11.00 -23.77 -0.02
N ASP A 90 9.69 -23.61 0.03
CA ASP A 90 8.82 -24.31 -0.91
C ASP A 90 8.90 -23.63 -2.27
N VAL A 91 9.46 -24.34 -3.26
CA VAL A 91 9.69 -23.82 -4.62
C VAL A 91 8.38 -23.38 -5.29
N ALA A 92 7.30 -24.13 -5.11
CA ALA A 92 6.01 -23.81 -5.72
C ALA A 92 5.39 -22.55 -5.10
N VAL A 93 5.51 -22.40 -3.78
CA VAL A 93 5.06 -21.20 -3.07
C VAL A 93 5.93 -19.99 -3.45
N GLN A 94 7.24 -20.16 -3.55
CA GLN A 94 8.17 -19.13 -3.98
C GLN A 94 7.84 -18.61 -5.38
N GLU A 95 7.68 -19.49 -6.37
CA GLU A 95 7.31 -19.08 -7.74
C GLU A 95 5.98 -18.33 -7.79
N ARG A 96 5.01 -18.75 -6.98
CA ARG A 96 3.71 -18.07 -6.86
C ARG A 96 3.87 -16.69 -6.24
N ALA A 97 4.63 -16.58 -5.15
CA ALA A 97 4.89 -15.31 -4.48
C ALA A 97 5.59 -14.31 -5.42
N LEU A 98 6.58 -14.75 -6.20
CA LEU A 98 7.30 -13.92 -7.17
C LEU A 98 6.40 -13.42 -8.31
N ARG A 99 5.58 -14.31 -8.89
CA ARG A 99 4.60 -13.95 -9.92
C ARG A 99 3.60 -12.93 -9.39
N TYR A 100 3.10 -13.16 -8.19
CA TYR A 100 2.11 -12.27 -7.60
C TYR A 100 2.71 -10.91 -7.25
N HIS A 101 3.89 -10.86 -6.63
CA HIS A 101 4.64 -9.63 -6.39
C HIS A 101 4.85 -8.82 -7.68
N THR A 102 5.21 -9.48 -8.79
CA THR A 102 5.36 -8.82 -10.10
C THR A 102 4.05 -8.22 -10.60
N ALA A 103 2.92 -8.92 -10.44
CA ALA A 103 1.61 -8.40 -10.80
C ALA A 103 1.23 -7.17 -9.93
N VAL A 104 1.53 -7.22 -8.64
CA VAL A 104 1.27 -6.10 -7.71
C VAL A 104 2.13 -4.89 -8.03
N ARG A 105 3.42 -5.08 -8.35
CA ARG A 105 4.28 -3.99 -8.82
C ARG A 105 3.73 -3.32 -10.08
N ARG A 106 3.26 -4.09 -11.06
CA ARG A 106 2.62 -3.54 -12.27
C ARG A 106 1.36 -2.74 -11.94
N LEU A 107 0.53 -3.24 -11.02
CA LEU A 107 -0.66 -2.53 -10.54
C LEU A 107 -0.26 -1.21 -9.88
N ARG A 108 0.72 -1.24 -8.97
CA ARG A 108 1.26 -0.06 -8.30
C ARG A 108 1.74 0.97 -9.31
N ASP A 109 2.58 0.57 -10.27
CA ASP A 109 3.12 1.48 -11.29
C ASP A 109 2.00 2.15 -12.12
N ALA A 110 0.95 1.40 -12.46
CA ALA A 110 -0.20 1.95 -13.16
C ALA A 110 -0.97 2.99 -12.33
N ILE A 111 -1.13 2.73 -11.04
CA ILE A 111 -1.79 3.68 -10.11
C ILE A 111 -0.90 4.89 -9.86
N THR A 112 0.41 4.71 -9.68
CA THR A 112 1.39 5.80 -9.48
C THR A 112 1.28 6.84 -10.59
N ARG A 113 1.21 6.40 -11.85
CA ARG A 113 1.07 7.34 -12.99
C ARG A 113 -0.20 8.18 -12.88
N ARG A 114 -1.31 7.57 -12.49
CA ARG A 114 -2.62 8.23 -12.34
C ARG A 114 -2.62 9.21 -11.16
N VAL A 115 -2.07 8.80 -10.02
CA VAL A 115 -1.92 9.68 -8.84
C VAL A 115 -1.05 10.89 -9.16
N ASN A 116 0.10 10.69 -9.82
CA ASN A 116 0.99 11.78 -10.20
C ASN A 116 0.30 12.78 -11.14
N LEU A 117 -0.47 12.29 -12.11
CA LEU A 117 -1.28 13.14 -12.99
C LEU A 117 -2.28 13.98 -12.19
N LEU A 118 -3.07 13.35 -11.30
CA LEU A 118 -4.06 14.04 -10.48
C LEU A 118 -3.43 15.09 -9.56
N MET A 119 -2.28 14.79 -8.96
CA MET A 119 -1.58 15.73 -8.07
C MET A 119 -1.00 16.92 -8.84
N ALA A 120 -0.50 16.71 -10.06
CA ALA A 120 0.00 17.77 -10.91
C ALA A 120 -1.11 18.71 -11.42
N THR A 121 -2.33 18.18 -11.62
CA THR A 121 -3.49 18.96 -12.07
C THR A 121 -4.38 19.45 -10.93
N ARG A 122 -3.90 19.40 -9.67
CA ARG A 122 -4.68 19.82 -8.51
C ARG A 122 -5.13 21.28 -8.69
N PRO A 123 -6.44 21.58 -8.63
CA PRO A 123 -6.90 22.96 -8.73
C PRO A 123 -6.35 23.77 -7.55
N ALA A 124 -5.82 24.95 -7.83
CA ALA A 124 -5.40 25.88 -6.78
C ALA A 124 -6.59 26.14 -5.86
N ARG A 125 -6.38 26.03 -4.53
CA ARG A 125 -7.42 26.41 -3.56
C ARG A 125 -7.76 27.87 -3.86
N ILE A 126 -8.97 28.14 -4.35
CA ILE A 126 -9.41 29.51 -4.59
C ILE A 126 -9.45 30.19 -3.23
N SER A 127 -8.46 31.04 -2.96
CA SER A 127 -8.40 31.83 -1.74
C SER A 127 -9.61 32.76 -1.74
N ALA A 128 -10.46 32.62 -0.72
CA ALA A 128 -11.48 33.61 -0.42
C ALA A 128 -10.80 34.90 0.06
N THR A 129 -10.31 35.73 -0.87
CA THR A 129 -9.73 37.04 -0.59
C THR A 129 -10.39 38.12 -1.43
N GLU A 130 -11.72 38.09 -1.53
CA GLU A 130 -12.50 39.24 -2.02
C GLU A 130 -13.84 39.26 -1.27
N ARG A 131 -13.84 39.74 -0.02
CA ARG A 131 -15.06 40.20 0.66
C ARG A 131 -14.80 41.02 1.92
N THR A 132 -13.88 41.97 1.86
CA THR A 132 -13.85 43.10 2.80
C THR A 132 -13.33 44.34 2.07
N SER A 133 -14.18 44.90 1.22
CA SER A 133 -14.12 46.31 0.86
C SER A 133 -15.55 46.81 0.94
N SER A 134 -15.90 47.36 2.09
CA SER A 134 -16.89 48.41 2.23
C SER A 134 -16.66 49.18 3.52
#